data_AF-A0A1H2A8V0-F1
#
_entry.id   AF-A0A1H2A8V0-F1
#
_cell.length_a   1.000
_cell.length_b   1.000
_cell.length_c   1.000
_cell.angle_alpha   90.00
_cell.angle_beta   90.00
_cell.angle_gamma   90.00
#
_symmetry.space_group_name_H-M   'P 1'
#
loop_
_entity.id
_entity.type
_entity.pdbx_description
1 polymer ?
#
loop_
_entity_poly.entity_id
_entity_poly.type
_entity_poly.pdbx_seq_one_letter_code
_entity_poly.pdbx_strand_id
1 'polypeptide(L)'
;MKDRTTERWSTYETFHVQLGDKRVADIIITNHARERWTDRVESQKTGYEDIADYVWQCLKQGRIESYYRNEEDVYLIDDDLVFVAEFTDSEKDFDLSGIPLHKMIVVTFLGRMSETIELRDLKSYYSWLRHSRRMTLIKNSRKRK
;
A
#
# COMPACT_ATOMS: atom_id res chain seq x y z
N MET A 1 -10.80 -50.12 15.83
CA MET A 1 -9.75 -49.18 15.40
C MET A 1 -10.06 -48.77 13.97
N LYS A 2 -10.49 -47.53 13.76
CA LYS A 2 -10.67 -46.96 12.41
C LYS A 2 -9.48 -46.05 12.16
N ASP A 3 -8.73 -46.38 11.11
CA ASP A 3 -7.58 -45.60 10.67
C ASP A 3 -7.97 -44.15 10.42
N ARG A 4 -7.12 -43.26 10.94
CA ARG A 4 -7.26 -41.81 10.87
C ARG A 4 -7.27 -41.41 9.40
N THR A 5 -8.37 -40.76 9.03
CA THR A 5 -8.56 -39.98 7.82
C THR A 5 -7.31 -39.18 7.46
N THR A 6 -6.65 -39.63 6.40
CA THR A 6 -5.87 -38.87 5.42
C THR A 6 -6.07 -37.36 5.56
N GLU A 7 -5.07 -36.69 6.12
CA GLU A 7 -4.88 -35.25 5.98
C GLU A 7 -4.67 -34.97 4.48
N ARG A 8 -5.77 -34.70 3.77
CA ARG A 8 -5.72 -34.12 2.43
C ARG A 8 -5.18 -32.70 2.58
N TRP A 9 -3.87 -32.52 2.45
CA TRP A 9 -3.31 -31.24 2.01
C TRP A 9 -3.86 -30.96 0.62
N SER A 10 -4.94 -30.18 0.54
CA SER A 10 -5.45 -29.69 -0.72
C SER A 10 -4.38 -28.79 -1.34
N THR A 11 -3.81 -29.24 -2.44
CA THR A 11 -2.78 -28.58 -3.24
C THR A 11 -3.36 -27.37 -4.00
N TYR A 12 -3.99 -26.43 -3.30
CA TYR A 12 -4.38 -25.15 -3.88
C TYR A 12 -3.20 -24.21 -3.78
N GLU A 13 -2.61 -23.87 -4.92
CA GLU A 13 -1.67 -22.76 -5.03
C GLU A 13 -2.38 -21.48 -4.57
N THR A 14 -1.80 -20.78 -3.58
CA THR A 14 -2.33 -19.49 -3.15
C THR A 14 -2.14 -18.50 -4.30
N PHE A 15 -3.26 -17.94 -4.78
CA PHE A 15 -3.25 -16.97 -5.86
C PHE A 15 -2.44 -15.73 -5.47
N HIS A 16 -1.54 -15.31 -6.35
CA HIS A 16 -0.70 -14.14 -6.16
C HIS A 16 -0.52 -13.38 -7.46
N VAL A 17 -0.19 -12.09 -7.35
CA VAL A 17 0.13 -11.21 -8.49
C VAL A 17 1.54 -10.68 -8.32
N GLN A 18 2.31 -10.68 -9.41
CA GLN A 18 3.67 -10.16 -9.39
C GLN A 18 3.69 -8.63 -9.51
N LEU A 19 4.44 -7.97 -8.63
CA LEU A 19 4.73 -6.54 -8.67
C LEU A 19 6.24 -6.34 -8.53
N GLY A 20 6.94 -6.20 -9.65
CA GLY A 20 8.40 -6.20 -9.68
C GLY A 20 8.98 -7.54 -9.19
N ASP A 21 9.75 -7.49 -8.10
CA ASP A 21 10.31 -8.66 -7.42
C ASP A 21 9.38 -9.26 -6.35
N LYS A 22 8.24 -8.62 -6.07
CA LYS A 22 7.28 -9.06 -5.04
C LYS A 22 6.19 -9.93 -5.63
N ARG A 23 5.74 -10.91 -4.85
CA ARG A 23 4.60 -11.79 -5.16
C ARG A 23 3.49 -11.54 -4.17
N VAL A 24 2.57 -10.64 -4.52
CA VAL A 24 1.54 -10.15 -3.61
C VAL A 24 0.37 -11.12 -3.58
N ALA A 25 0.07 -11.67 -2.41
CA ALA A 25 -1.05 -12.58 -2.17
C ALA A 25 -2.16 -11.95 -1.32
N ASP A 26 -1.87 -10.85 -0.63
CA ASP A 26 -2.79 -10.17 0.26
C ASP A 26 -2.53 -8.65 0.25
N ILE A 27 -3.57 -7.86 0.47
CA ILE A 27 -3.50 -6.39 0.59
C ILE A 27 -4.14 -5.96 1.89
N ILE A 28 -3.36 -5.25 2.71
CA ILE A 28 -3.80 -4.70 3.98
C ILE A 28 -3.84 -3.19 3.86
N ILE A 29 -5.01 -2.60 4.11
CA ILE A 29 -5.19 -1.14 4.17
C ILE A 29 -5.08 -0.69 5.62
N THR A 30 -4.09 0.16 5.92
CA THR A 30 -3.95 0.75 7.26
C THR A 30 -5.04 1.80 7.51
N ASN A 31 -5.33 2.09 8.80
CA ASN A 31 -6.24 3.19 9.15
C ASN A 31 -5.76 4.54 8.57
N HIS A 32 -4.44 4.76 8.56
CA HIS A 32 -3.87 5.98 8.00
C HIS A 32 -4.10 6.09 6.49
N ALA A 33 -3.94 5.00 5.74
CA ALA A 33 -4.27 4.97 4.32
C ALA A 33 -5.75 5.25 4.07
N ARG A 34 -6.65 4.63 4.85
CA ARG A 34 -8.10 4.83 4.70
C ARG A 34 -8.54 6.27 4.96
N GLU A 35 -7.99 6.92 5.99
CA GLU A 35 -8.22 8.35 6.26
C GLU A 35 -7.76 9.21 5.08
N ARG A 36 -6.55 8.94 4.57
CA ARG A 36 -5.97 9.69 3.45
C ARG A 36 -6.68 9.48 2.13
N TRP A 37 -7.23 8.29 1.89
CA TRP A 37 -8.09 8.02 0.75
C TRP A 37 -9.30 8.95 0.74
N THR A 38 -9.99 9.01 1.88
CA THR A 38 -11.19 9.85 2.05
C THR A 38 -10.86 11.35 1.90
N ASP A 39 -9.67 11.76 2.34
CA ASP A 39 -9.26 13.16 2.29
C ASP A 39 -8.74 13.61 0.91
N ARG A 40 -8.15 12.71 0.12
CA ARG A 40 -7.28 13.08 -1.03
C ARG A 40 -7.52 12.32 -2.32
N VAL A 41 -8.37 11.30 -2.34
CA VAL A 41 -8.55 10.42 -3.51
C VAL A 41 -10.00 10.38 -3.94
N GLU A 42 -10.92 10.11 -3.01
CA GLU A 42 -12.35 10.09 -3.27
C GLU A 42 -13.12 10.80 -2.16
N SER A 43 -14.13 11.56 -2.55
CA SER A 43 -15.00 12.30 -1.64
C SER A 43 -16.10 11.43 -1.02
N GLN A 44 -16.30 10.21 -1.52
CA GLN A 44 -17.25 9.26 -0.98
C GLN A 44 -16.58 8.39 0.09
N LYS A 45 -17.28 8.15 1.22
CA LYS A 45 -16.78 7.26 2.26
C LYS A 45 -16.73 5.82 1.74
N THR A 46 -15.53 5.36 1.45
CA THR A 46 -15.22 3.95 1.17
C THR A 46 -14.72 3.25 2.44
N GLY A 47 -15.03 1.96 2.55
CA GLY A 47 -14.53 1.07 3.59
C GLY A 47 -13.13 0.55 3.28
N TYR A 48 -12.54 -0.18 4.23
CA TYR A 48 -11.24 -0.83 4.03
C TYR A 48 -11.26 -1.84 2.88
N GLU A 49 -12.33 -2.64 2.80
CA GLU A 49 -12.52 -3.66 1.78
C GLU A 49 -12.63 -3.02 0.38
N ASP A 50 -13.39 -1.95 0.22
CA ASP A 50 -13.53 -1.24 -1.06
C ASP A 50 -12.17 -0.73 -1.58
N ILE A 51 -11.35 -0.17 -0.69
CA ILE A 51 -10.01 0.31 -1.04
C ILE A 51 -9.09 -0.86 -1.39
N ALA A 52 -9.12 -1.93 -0.59
CA ALA A 52 -8.32 -3.13 -0.85
C ALA A 52 -8.68 -3.76 -2.20
N ASP A 53 -9.98 -3.89 -2.48
CA ASP A 53 -10.51 -4.40 -3.74
C ASP A 53 -10.09 -3.53 -4.93
N TYR A 54 -10.21 -2.21 -4.80
CA TYR A 54 -9.74 -1.29 -5.85
C TYR A 54 -8.25 -1.51 -6.16
N VAL A 55 -7.40 -1.49 -5.13
CA VAL A 55 -5.96 -1.69 -5.32
C VAL A 55 -5.67 -3.08 -5.90
N TRP A 56 -6.39 -4.11 -5.45
CA TRP A 56 -6.25 -5.47 -5.98
C TRP A 56 -6.64 -5.58 -7.46
N GLN A 57 -7.72 -4.91 -7.89
CA GLN A 57 -8.10 -4.86 -9.31
C GLN A 57 -7.03 -4.15 -10.14
N CYS A 58 -6.53 -3.00 -9.66
CA CYS A 58 -5.45 -2.27 -10.32
C CYS A 58 -4.18 -3.15 -10.45
N LEU A 59 -3.83 -3.87 -9.39
CA LEU A 59 -2.70 -4.77 -9.36
C LEU A 59 -2.83 -5.90 -10.38
N LYS A 60 -3.98 -6.60 -10.41
CA LYS A 60 -4.26 -7.66 -11.39
C LYS A 60 -4.25 -7.18 -12.83
N GLN A 61 -4.64 -5.92 -13.05
CA GLN A 61 -4.65 -5.30 -14.37
C GLN A 61 -3.28 -4.76 -14.79
N GLY A 62 -2.25 -4.87 -13.93
CA GLY A 62 -0.92 -4.33 -14.22
C GLY A 62 -0.86 -2.80 -14.23
N ARG A 63 -1.81 -2.14 -13.56
CA ARG A 63 -1.93 -0.66 -13.50
C ARG A 63 -1.11 -0.03 -12.39
N ILE A 64 -0.37 -0.85 -11.63
CA ILE A 64 0.47 -0.40 -10.53
C ILE A 64 1.93 -0.44 -10.96
N GLU A 65 2.58 0.71 -10.87
CA GLU A 65 3.98 0.87 -11.23
C GLU A 65 4.79 1.39 -10.04
N SER A 66 6.06 1.00 -9.97
CA SER A 66 6.97 1.54 -8.97
C SER A 66 7.48 2.90 -9.44
N TYR A 67 7.31 3.91 -8.60
CA TYR A 67 7.63 5.28 -8.95
C TYR A 67 8.91 5.78 -8.31
N TYR A 68 9.10 5.48 -7.02
CA TYR A 68 10.30 5.87 -6.30
C TYR A 68 10.66 4.79 -5.28
N ARG A 69 11.88 4.27 -5.36
CA ARG A 69 12.42 3.27 -4.43
C ARG A 69 13.61 3.89 -3.71
N ASN A 70 13.39 4.47 -2.53
CA ASN A 70 14.47 4.95 -1.67
C ASN A 70 14.17 4.61 -0.20
N GLU A 71 14.01 5.61 0.68
CA GLU A 71 13.64 5.39 2.08
C GLU A 71 12.24 4.76 2.23
N GLU A 72 11.34 5.02 1.29
CA GLU A 72 9.97 4.49 1.23
C GLU A 72 9.72 3.95 -0.19
N ASP A 73 8.97 2.84 -0.30
CA ASP A 73 8.54 2.28 -1.58
C ASP A 73 7.24 2.96 -2.02
N VAL A 74 7.36 3.81 -3.04
CA VAL A 74 6.27 4.61 -3.59
C VAL A 74 5.81 4.06 -4.94
N TYR A 75 4.51 3.98 -5.10
CA TYR A 75 3.84 3.39 -6.25
C TYR A 75 2.83 4.35 -6.87
N LEU A 76 2.56 4.13 -8.14
CA LEU A 76 1.57 4.84 -8.94
C LEU A 76 0.48 3.88 -9.40
N ILE A 77 -0.76 4.39 -9.44
CA ILE A 77 -1.86 3.80 -10.18
C ILE A 77 -2.22 4.75 -11.32
N ASP A 78 -2.22 4.25 -12.55
CA ASP A 78 -2.55 4.99 -13.78
C ASP A 78 -1.78 6.30 -13.98
N ASP A 79 -0.48 6.32 -13.61
CA ASP A 79 0.37 7.51 -13.69
C ASP A 79 -0.16 8.75 -12.94
N ASP A 80 -1.12 8.56 -12.01
CA ASP A 80 -1.82 9.67 -11.36
C ASP A 80 -1.89 9.50 -9.84
N LEU A 81 -2.49 8.40 -9.37
CA LEU A 81 -2.70 8.19 -7.94
C LEU A 81 -1.43 7.65 -7.28
N VAL A 82 -0.89 8.41 -6.35
CA VAL A 82 0.36 8.10 -5.64
C VAL A 82 0.08 7.51 -4.27
N PHE A 83 0.69 6.37 -3.96
CA PHE A 83 0.59 5.73 -2.66
C PHE A 83 1.91 5.10 -2.21
N VAL A 84 2.03 4.88 -0.90
CA VAL A 84 3.18 4.25 -0.26
C VAL A 84 2.75 2.90 0.29
N ALA A 85 3.53 1.87 0.02
CA ALA A 85 3.29 0.53 0.54
C ALA A 85 4.57 -0.12 1.06
N GLU A 86 4.40 -1.00 2.05
CA GLU A 86 5.43 -1.88 2.57
C GLU A 86 5.07 -3.33 2.24
N PHE A 87 6.08 -4.21 2.24
CA PHE A 87 5.88 -5.63 2.00
C PHE A 87 6.44 -6.43 3.17
N THR A 88 5.66 -7.41 3.62
CA THR A 88 6.11 -8.41 4.60
C THR A 88 5.88 -9.80 4.04
N ASP A 89 6.75 -10.73 4.38
CA ASP A 89 6.56 -12.13 4.04
C ASP A 89 5.35 -12.68 4.79
N SER A 90 4.56 -13.52 4.12
CA SER A 90 3.53 -14.31 4.76
C SER A 90 4.18 -15.53 5.41
N GLU A 91 3.95 -15.70 6.71
CA GLU A 91 4.44 -16.87 7.45
C GLU A 91 3.75 -18.18 7.05
N LYS A 92 2.60 -18.08 6.38
CA LYS A 92 1.70 -19.23 6.11
C LYS A 92 1.47 -19.49 4.63
N ASP A 93 1.75 -18.50 3.78
CA ASP A 93 1.44 -18.58 2.35
C ASP A 93 2.74 -18.71 1.56
N PHE A 94 2.88 -19.85 0.88
CA PHE A 94 4.02 -20.17 0.03
C PHE A 94 3.52 -20.55 -1.36
N ASP A 95 4.33 -20.31 -2.37
CA ASP A 95 4.08 -20.84 -3.71
C ASP A 95 4.38 -22.35 -3.77
N LEU A 96 4.13 -22.97 -4.93
CA LEU A 96 4.43 -24.39 -5.18
C LEU A 96 5.92 -24.74 -5.08
N SER A 97 6.81 -23.74 -5.13
CA SER A 97 8.27 -23.87 -5.03
C SER A 97 8.78 -23.61 -3.61
N GLY A 98 7.90 -23.31 -2.64
CA GLY A 98 8.26 -23.00 -1.26
C GLY A 98 8.77 -21.56 -1.04
N ILE A 99 8.58 -20.66 -2.01
CA ILE A 99 8.92 -19.24 -1.93
C ILE A 99 7.80 -18.53 -1.16
N PRO A 100 8.13 -17.71 -0.13
CA PRO A 100 7.13 -16.98 0.63
C PRO A 100 6.38 -15.98 -0.26
N LEU A 101 5.07 -15.94 -0.11
CA LEU A 101 4.24 -14.89 -0.70
C LEU A 101 4.26 -13.65 0.18
N HIS A 102 4.00 -12.49 -0.40
CA HIS A 102 4.10 -11.21 0.28
C HIS A 102 2.71 -10.65 0.56
N LYS A 103 2.58 -9.98 1.71
CA LYS A 103 1.45 -9.11 2.01
C LYS A 103 1.85 -7.68 1.72
N MET A 104 1.07 -7.00 0.89
CA MET A 104 1.27 -5.58 0.62
C MET A 104 0.48 -4.76 1.65
N ILE A 105 1.18 -3.96 2.43
CA ILE A 105 0.59 -3.10 3.45
C ILE A 105 0.57 -1.67 2.88
N VAL A 106 -0.61 -1.19 2.52
CA VAL A 106 -0.78 0.20 2.06
C VAL A 106 -0.75 1.13 3.28
N VAL A 107 0.35 1.87 3.41
CA VAL A 107 0.63 2.74 4.56
C VAL A 107 -0.09 4.07 4.42
N THR A 108 -0.06 4.68 3.23
CA THR A 108 -0.70 5.98 3.01
C THR A 108 -0.97 6.25 1.53
N PHE A 109 -2.01 7.04 1.25
CA PHE A 109 -2.21 7.68 -0.05
C PHE A 109 -1.70 9.13 0.01
N LEU A 110 -0.88 9.52 -0.97
CA LEU A 110 -0.35 10.87 -1.04
C LEU A 110 -1.32 11.80 -1.76
N GLY A 111 -2.03 11.31 -2.78
CA GLY A 111 -3.03 12.03 -3.58
C GLY A 111 -2.84 11.77 -5.07
N ARG A 112 -3.48 12.59 -5.91
CA ARG A 112 -3.38 12.54 -7.37
C ARG A 112 -2.40 13.57 -7.91
N MET A 113 -1.52 13.19 -8.84
CA MET A 113 -0.60 14.10 -9.52
C MET A 113 -1.30 15.10 -10.44
N SER A 114 -2.49 14.75 -10.93
CA SER A 114 -3.37 15.63 -11.69
C SER A 114 -3.94 16.78 -10.84
N GLU A 115 -4.07 16.57 -9.52
CA GLU A 115 -4.60 17.56 -8.58
C GLU A 115 -3.49 18.29 -7.81
N THR A 116 -2.43 17.57 -7.43
CA THR A 116 -1.32 18.10 -6.60
C THR A 116 -0.01 18.01 -7.38
N ILE A 117 0.39 19.12 -8.00
CA ILE A 117 1.57 19.17 -8.89
C ILE A 117 2.88 18.84 -8.16
N GLU A 118 2.93 19.08 -6.86
CA GLU A 118 4.09 18.79 -6.00
C GLU A 118 4.41 17.30 -5.94
N LEU A 119 3.43 16.41 -6.15
CA LEU A 119 3.65 14.96 -6.15
C LEU A 119 4.48 14.48 -7.34
N ARG A 120 4.64 15.31 -8.38
CA ARG A 120 5.52 15.03 -9.54
C ARG A 120 7.00 15.08 -9.17
N ASP A 121 7.37 15.74 -8.08
CA ASP A 121 8.73 15.73 -7.53
C ASP A 121 8.69 15.34 -6.06
N LEU A 122 8.71 14.02 -5.79
CA LEU A 122 8.62 13.49 -4.44
C LEU A 122 9.75 13.96 -3.54
N LYS A 123 10.96 14.16 -4.07
CA LYS A 123 12.09 14.65 -3.27
C LYS A 123 11.80 16.04 -2.74
N SER A 124 11.29 16.93 -3.60
CA SER A 124 10.86 18.27 -3.22
C SER A 124 9.62 18.22 -2.32
N TYR A 125 8.64 17.36 -2.61
CA TYR A 125 7.45 17.17 -1.79
C TYR A 125 7.80 16.80 -0.34
N TYR A 126 8.63 15.78 -0.13
CA TYR A 126 9.04 15.37 1.21
C TYR A 126 9.93 16.40 1.91
N SER A 127 10.79 17.10 1.15
CA SER A 127 11.57 18.22 1.69
C SER A 127 10.67 19.35 2.20
N TRP A 128 9.69 19.76 1.39
CA TRP A 128 8.71 20.77 1.73
C TRP A 128 7.83 20.33 2.91
N LEU A 129 7.37 19.08 2.93
CA LEU A 129 6.55 18.54 4.01
C LEU A 129 7.31 18.52 5.35
N ARG A 130 8.59 18.13 5.34
CA ARG A 130 9.44 18.17 6.55
C ARG A 130 9.65 19.61 7.03
N HIS A 131 9.81 20.57 6.11
CA HIS A 131 9.96 21.98 6.46
C HIS A 131 8.66 22.61 6.97
N SER A 132 7.52 22.32 6.34
CA SER A 132 6.20 22.83 6.73
C SER A 132 5.74 22.26 8.07
N ARG A 133 5.95 20.95 8.32
CA ARG A 133 5.67 20.32 9.63
C ARG A 133 6.51 20.95 10.73
N ARG A 134 7.79 21.25 10.47
CA ARG A 134 8.66 21.98 11.43
C ARG A 134 8.08 23.35 11.76
N MET A 135 7.57 24.08 10.78
CA MET A 135 6.92 25.39 10.99
C MET A 135 5.61 25.28 11.79
N THR A 136 4.80 24.24 11.55
CA THR A 136 3.56 23.99 12.33
C THR A 136 3.86 23.64 13.79
N LEU A 137 4.91 22.86 14.05
CA LEU A 137 5.37 22.55 15.41
C LEU A 137 5.89 23.79 16.15
N ILE A 138 6.63 24.68 15.46
CA ILE A 138 7.10 25.96 16.02
C ILE A 138 5.93 26.91 16.36
N LYS A 139 4.86 26.89 15.57
CA LYS A 139 3.66 27.70 15.85
C LYS A 139 2.87 27.17 17.05
N ASN A 140 2.84 25.86 17.26
CA ASN A 140 2.12 25.24 18.38
C ASN A 140 2.90 25.27 19.71
N SER A 141 4.24 25.38 19.69
CA SER A 141 5.06 25.44 20.90
C SER A 141 4.94 26.74 21.70
N ARG A 142 4.29 27.78 21.15
CA ARG A 142 4.04 29.07 21.84
C ARG A 142 2.81 29.08 22.76
N LYS A 143 2.05 27.99 22.86
CA LYS A 143 0.96 27.85 23.85
C LYS A 143 1.43 27.10 25.10
N ARG A 144 2.28 27.74 25.89
CA ARG A 144 2.38 27.47 27.33
C ARG A 144 2.55 28.81 28.04
N LYS A 145 1.46 29.28 28.64
CA LYS A 145 1.42 30.31 29.67
C LYS A 145 0.45 29.84 30.73
#